data_AF-A0A833IKZ1-F1
#
_entry.id   AF-A0A833IKZ1-F1
#
_cell.length_a   1.000
_cell.length_b   1.000
_cell.length_c   1.000
_cell.angle_alpha   90.00
_cell.angle_beta   90.00
_cell.angle_gamma   90.00
#
_symmetry.space_group_name_H-M   'P 1'
#
loop_
_entity.id
_entity.type
_entity.pdbx_description
1 polymer ?
#
loop_
_entity_poly.entity_id
_entity_poly.type
_entity_poly.pdbx_seq_one_letter_code
_entity_poly.pdbx_strand_id
1 'polypeptide(L)'
;MGTLGTSHTEYPKLYADSFNATLRAELADDPIDDWKITGSASCLHLRNTDTGLKLRFLKEFKFEGSVPPAGMNRLRREAWAQPVLLDQEVSGVRPLKDSEIVLVWTETNGVFHCSAYQPTGTGRFPKGAPCIALMVLPMEGNFEDMSFNGGDEDNELLVPRSNIIVQERKKETVQ
;
A
#
# COMPACT_ATOMS: atom_id res chain seq x y z
N MET A 1 -20.43 -12.28 -12.18
CA MET A 1 -19.66 -11.33 -13.03
C MET A 1 -18.75 -10.57 -12.10
N GLY A 2 -17.49 -10.33 -12.47
CA GLY A 2 -16.62 -9.47 -11.64
C GLY A 2 -17.21 -8.06 -11.59
N THR A 3 -17.17 -7.45 -10.42
CA THR A 3 -17.79 -6.18 -10.05
C THR A 3 -17.42 -5.00 -10.96
N LEU A 4 -16.24 -5.09 -11.60
CA LEU A 4 -15.70 -4.11 -12.55
C LEU A 4 -15.80 -4.58 -14.01
N GLY A 5 -16.64 -5.58 -14.31
CA GLY A 5 -16.82 -6.16 -15.65
C GLY A 5 -15.66 -7.02 -16.14
N THR A 6 -14.56 -7.11 -15.40
CA THR A 6 -13.36 -7.89 -15.75
C THR A 6 -13.04 -8.93 -14.68
N SER A 7 -12.70 -10.15 -15.08
CA SER A 7 -12.32 -11.21 -14.14
C SER A 7 -10.98 -10.91 -13.46
N HIS A 8 -10.97 -10.90 -12.13
CA HIS A 8 -9.76 -10.71 -11.33
C HIS A 8 -8.70 -11.80 -11.59
N THR A 9 -9.13 -13.06 -11.75
CA THR A 9 -8.22 -14.19 -11.92
C THR A 9 -7.63 -14.28 -13.33
N GLU A 10 -8.45 -14.01 -14.35
CA GLU A 10 -8.02 -14.08 -15.76
C GLU A 10 -7.27 -12.83 -16.20
N TYR A 11 -7.66 -11.65 -15.72
CA TYR A 11 -7.11 -10.36 -16.14
C TYR A 11 -6.69 -9.49 -14.93
N PRO A 12 -5.74 -9.95 -14.11
CA PRO A 12 -5.43 -9.31 -12.82
C PRO A 12 -4.93 -7.87 -12.96
N LYS A 13 -4.27 -7.54 -14.06
CA LYS A 13 -3.82 -6.17 -14.35
C LYS A 13 -4.98 -5.28 -14.77
N LEU A 14 -5.79 -5.71 -15.74
CA LEU A 14 -6.93 -4.93 -16.23
C LEU A 14 -7.92 -4.69 -15.09
N TYR A 15 -8.14 -5.70 -14.24
CA TYR A 15 -8.94 -5.56 -13.02
C TYR A 15 -8.41 -4.46 -12.09
N ALA A 16 -7.10 -4.46 -11.82
CA ALA A 16 -6.47 -3.44 -10.98
C ALA A 16 -6.52 -2.04 -11.60
N ASP A 17 -6.37 -1.94 -12.93
CA ASP A 17 -6.47 -0.68 -13.66
C ASP A 17 -7.92 -0.14 -13.63
N SER A 18 -8.93 -1.00 -13.83
CA SER A 18 -10.35 -0.67 -13.69
C SER A 18 -10.68 -0.22 -12.27
N PHE A 19 -10.19 -0.94 -11.25
CA PHE A 19 -10.36 -0.57 -9.85
C PHE A 19 -9.83 0.84 -9.56
N ASN A 20 -8.60 1.13 -9.99
CA ASN A 20 -8.00 2.45 -9.81
C ASN A 20 -8.79 3.54 -10.54
N ALA A 21 -9.31 3.25 -11.74
CA ALA A 21 -10.10 4.21 -12.51
C ALA A 21 -11.43 4.53 -11.80
N THR A 22 -12.14 3.51 -11.33
CA THR A 22 -13.39 3.66 -10.57
C THR A 22 -13.17 4.46 -9.29
N LEU A 23 -12.21 4.06 -8.44
CA LEU A 23 -11.94 4.76 -7.19
C LEU A 23 -11.47 6.21 -7.41
N ARG A 24 -10.77 6.49 -8.51
CA ARG A 24 -10.43 7.87 -8.90
C ARG A 24 -11.64 8.70 -9.30
N ALA A 25 -12.64 8.09 -9.95
CA ALA A 25 -13.88 8.77 -10.32
C ALA A 25 -14.70 9.10 -9.06
N GLU A 26 -14.87 8.13 -8.16
CA GLU A 26 -15.55 8.34 -6.88
C GLU A 26 -14.89 9.48 -6.07
N LEU A 27 -13.56 9.48 -5.94
CA LEU A 27 -12.83 10.55 -5.23
C LEU A 27 -12.83 11.90 -5.96
N ALA A 28 -13.17 11.93 -7.24
CA ALA A 28 -13.34 13.18 -7.97
C ALA A 28 -14.75 13.77 -7.76
N ASP A 29 -15.75 12.90 -7.61
CA ASP A 29 -17.14 13.26 -7.35
C ASP A 29 -17.37 13.62 -5.87
N ASP A 30 -16.72 12.90 -4.95
CA ASP A 30 -16.70 13.16 -3.50
C ASP A 30 -15.25 13.30 -2.98
N PRO A 31 -14.66 14.50 -3.09
CA PRO A 31 -13.28 14.74 -2.69
C PRO A 31 -13.08 14.66 -1.18
N ILE A 32 -11.99 14.02 -0.76
CA ILE A 32 -11.56 14.02 0.65
C ILE A 32 -10.89 15.37 0.97
N ASP A 33 -11.37 16.02 2.03
CA ASP A 33 -10.80 17.28 2.53
C ASP A 33 -9.28 17.19 2.71
N ASP A 34 -8.58 18.25 2.28
CA ASP A 34 -7.12 18.35 2.29
C ASP A 34 -6.34 17.29 1.48
N TRP A 35 -7.00 16.45 0.68
CA TRP A 35 -6.32 15.48 -0.19
C TRP A 35 -6.61 15.78 -1.66
N LYS A 36 -5.54 15.73 -2.47
CA LYS A 36 -5.64 15.93 -3.92
C LYS A 36 -5.19 14.69 -4.68
N ILE A 37 -5.99 14.29 -5.66
CA ILE A 37 -5.59 13.29 -6.63
C ILE A 37 -4.44 13.83 -7.49
N THR A 38 -3.39 13.04 -7.65
CA THR A 38 -2.21 13.36 -8.45
C THR A 38 -1.84 12.19 -9.38
N GLY A 39 -0.88 12.42 -10.28
CA GLY A 39 -0.38 11.41 -11.22
C GLY A 39 -1.30 11.13 -12.41
N SER A 40 -0.91 10.18 -13.25
CA SER A 40 -1.69 9.75 -14.41
C SER A 40 -2.94 8.96 -14.00
N ALA A 41 -3.91 8.87 -14.90
CA ALA A 41 -5.14 8.08 -14.71
C ALA A 41 -4.88 6.60 -14.41
N SER A 42 -3.73 6.06 -14.84
CA SER A 42 -3.31 4.68 -14.60
C SER A 42 -2.76 4.42 -13.19
N CYS A 43 -2.75 5.42 -12.29
CA CYS A 43 -2.25 5.30 -10.93
C CYS A 43 -3.18 6.04 -9.99
N LEU A 44 -3.40 5.54 -8.77
CA LEU A 44 -4.13 6.29 -7.74
C LEU A 44 -3.13 6.81 -6.70
N HIS A 45 -2.82 8.11 -6.79
CA HIS A 45 -1.96 8.81 -5.85
C HIS A 45 -2.74 9.97 -5.22
N LEU A 46 -2.70 10.07 -3.90
CA LEU A 46 -3.23 11.22 -3.17
C LEU A 46 -2.07 12.01 -2.57
N ARG A 47 -2.21 13.33 -2.50
CA ARG A 47 -1.28 14.21 -1.80
C ARG A 47 -2.03 15.13 -0.86
N ASN A 48 -1.65 15.10 0.41
CA ASN A 48 -2.22 15.98 1.42
C ASN A 48 -1.72 17.42 1.18
N THR A 49 -2.61 18.41 1.20
CA THR A 49 -2.34 19.81 0.86
C THR A 49 -1.54 20.53 1.92
N ASP A 50 -1.76 20.16 3.18
CA ASP A 50 -1.14 20.75 4.37
C ASP A 50 0.24 20.13 4.66
N THR A 51 0.29 18.81 4.82
CA THR A 51 1.53 18.10 5.18
C THR A 51 2.42 17.78 3.98
N GLY A 52 1.86 17.73 2.76
CA GLY A 52 2.56 17.28 1.56
C GLY A 52 2.71 15.76 1.43
N LEU A 53 2.26 14.99 2.44
CA LEU A 53 2.34 13.53 2.45
C LEU A 53 1.72 12.94 1.20
N LYS A 54 2.40 11.97 0.59
CA LYS A 54 1.89 11.25 -0.57
C LYS A 54 1.40 9.86 -0.17
N LEU A 55 0.19 9.51 -0.59
CA LEU A 55 -0.33 8.15 -0.54
C LEU A 55 -0.29 7.56 -1.95
N ARG A 56 0.16 6.32 -2.07
CA ARG A 56 0.08 5.54 -3.30
C ARG A 56 -0.72 4.27 -3.05
N PHE A 57 -1.81 4.11 -3.80
CA PHE A 57 -2.57 2.87 -3.81
C PHE A 57 -1.95 1.87 -4.78
N LEU A 58 -1.63 0.67 -4.29
CA LEU A 58 -1.10 -0.44 -5.09
C LEU A 58 -1.84 -1.72 -4.77
N LYS A 59 -2.01 -2.57 -5.77
CA LYS A 59 -2.40 -3.95 -5.54
C LYS A 59 -1.28 -4.72 -4.82
N GLU A 60 -1.67 -5.62 -3.92
CA GLU A 60 -0.77 -6.51 -3.21
C GLU A 60 0.14 -7.30 -4.16
N PHE A 61 1.39 -7.42 -3.76
CA PHE A 61 2.37 -8.18 -4.51
C PHE A 61 2.15 -9.68 -4.29
N LYS A 62 1.83 -10.37 -5.38
CA LYS A 62 1.46 -11.80 -5.38
C LYS A 62 2.56 -12.81 -4.99
N PHE A 63 3.75 -12.34 -4.60
CA PHE A 63 4.89 -13.21 -4.24
C PHE A 63 5.30 -12.96 -2.78
N GLU A 64 6.59 -13.04 -2.45
CA GLU A 64 7.04 -12.85 -1.08
C GLU A 64 7.00 -11.35 -0.70
N GLY A 65 6.15 -10.98 0.26
CA GLY A 65 6.00 -9.62 0.79
C GLY A 65 4.88 -8.81 0.13
N SER A 66 4.23 -7.93 0.89
CA SER A 66 2.98 -7.26 0.48
C SER A 66 3.18 -6.08 -0.48
N VAL A 67 4.24 -5.28 -0.29
CA VAL A 67 4.51 -4.10 -1.13
C VAL A 67 5.29 -4.51 -2.39
N PRO A 68 4.82 -4.17 -3.60
CA PRO A 68 5.56 -4.50 -4.82
C PRO A 68 6.94 -3.82 -4.87
N PRO A 69 7.97 -4.48 -5.45
CA PRO A 69 9.28 -3.87 -5.61
C PRO A 69 9.20 -2.61 -6.48
N ALA A 70 10.10 -1.66 -6.25
CA ALA A 70 10.14 -0.37 -6.94
C ALA A 70 10.41 -0.49 -8.46
N GLY A 71 11.02 -1.59 -8.89
CA GLY A 71 11.40 -1.81 -10.28
C GLY A 71 12.52 -0.86 -10.72
N MET A 72 12.52 -0.48 -12.00
CA MET A 72 13.57 0.35 -12.61
C MET A 72 13.27 1.85 -12.57
N ASN A 73 12.07 2.28 -12.17
CA ASN A 73 11.71 3.69 -12.17
C ASN A 73 12.47 4.45 -11.06
N ARG A 74 13.28 5.43 -11.45
CA ARG A 74 14.16 6.17 -10.52
C ARG A 74 13.39 6.84 -9.38
N LEU A 75 12.33 7.60 -9.71
CA LEU A 75 11.52 8.31 -8.72
C LEU A 75 10.84 7.34 -7.73
N ARG A 76 10.38 6.19 -8.23
CA ARG A 76 9.80 5.16 -7.35
C ARG A 76 10.86 4.52 -6.45
N ARG A 77 12.07 4.30 -6.96
CA ARG A 77 13.17 3.76 -6.16
C ARG A 77 13.59 4.72 -5.04
N GLU A 78 13.64 6.01 -5.33
CA GLU A 78 13.89 7.06 -4.34
C GLU A 78 12.81 7.05 -3.25
N ALA A 79 11.53 7.08 -3.64
CA ALA A 79 10.41 7.00 -2.69
C ALA A 79 10.41 5.68 -1.88
N TRP A 80 10.87 4.58 -2.46
CA TRP A 80 10.92 3.30 -1.76
C TRP A 80 12.06 3.20 -0.75
N ALA A 81 13.12 4.00 -0.90
CA ALA A 81 14.29 4.02 -0.03
C ALA A 81 14.27 5.23 0.92
N GLN A 82 13.08 5.71 1.27
CA GLN A 82 12.90 6.84 2.17
C GLN A 82 13.30 6.46 3.62
N PRO A 83 13.76 7.43 4.44
CA PRO A 83 13.96 7.23 5.87
C PRO A 83 12.65 6.90 6.59
N VAL A 84 12.73 6.12 7.67
CA VAL A 84 11.59 5.79 8.55
C VAL A 84 10.97 7.08 9.12
N LEU A 85 9.64 7.19 9.04
CA LEU A 85 8.89 8.38 9.49
C LEU A 85 8.53 8.33 10.98
N LEU A 86 8.46 7.13 11.56
CA LEU A 86 8.21 6.95 12.99
C LEU A 86 9.27 7.72 13.79
N ASP A 87 8.82 8.45 14.81
CA ASP A 87 9.64 9.23 15.75
C ASP A 87 10.31 10.50 15.19
N GLN A 88 9.87 11.02 14.03
CA GLN A 88 10.33 12.33 13.54
C GLN A 88 9.47 13.49 14.06
N GLU A 89 10.11 14.48 14.69
CA GLU A 89 9.47 15.78 14.94
C GLU A 89 9.25 16.51 13.60
N VAL A 90 8.00 16.53 13.14
CA VAL A 90 7.60 17.21 11.91
C VAL A 90 7.27 18.68 12.21
N SER A 91 8.04 19.60 11.60
CA SER A 91 7.80 21.05 11.70
C SER A 91 8.04 21.74 10.34
N GLY A 92 7.40 22.89 10.15
CA GLY A 92 7.52 23.69 8.93
C GLY A 92 6.39 23.48 7.91
N VAL A 93 6.53 24.11 6.74
CA VAL A 93 5.52 24.03 5.66
C VAL A 93 5.66 22.72 4.90
N ARG A 94 4.59 21.92 4.85
CA ARG A 94 4.56 20.59 4.21
C ARG A 94 5.70 19.69 4.67
N PRO A 95 5.76 19.35 5.97
CA PRO A 95 6.87 18.62 6.57
C PRO A 95 7.04 17.19 6.02
N LEU A 96 6.03 16.62 5.36
CA LEU A 96 6.01 15.27 4.81
C LEU A 96 6.02 15.24 3.27
N LYS A 97 6.42 16.34 2.61
CA LYS A 97 6.37 16.47 1.13
C LYS A 97 7.20 15.41 0.37
N ASP A 98 8.24 14.89 1.01
CA ASP A 98 9.18 13.90 0.48
C ASP A 98 8.90 12.48 1.00
N SER A 99 7.84 12.34 1.80
CA SER A 99 7.40 11.09 2.42
C SER A 99 6.30 10.43 1.58
N GLU A 100 6.33 9.11 1.50
CA GLU A 100 5.34 8.34 0.73
C GLU A 100 4.88 7.09 1.47
N ILE A 101 3.58 6.99 1.75
CA ILE A 101 2.97 5.76 2.28
C ILE A 101 2.30 5.00 1.14
N VAL A 102 2.45 3.68 1.17
CA VAL A 102 1.82 2.77 0.22
C VAL A 102 0.62 2.13 0.89
N LEU A 103 -0.56 2.42 0.34
CA LEU A 103 -1.79 1.72 0.66
C LEU A 103 -1.88 0.50 -0.24
N VAL A 104 -1.61 -0.67 0.33
CA VAL A 104 -1.66 -1.93 -0.39
C VAL A 104 -3.04 -2.52 -0.22
N TRP A 105 -3.71 -2.78 -1.33
CA TRP A 105 -5.02 -3.43 -1.34
C TRP A 105 -4.97 -4.85 -1.90
N THR A 106 -5.83 -5.71 -1.38
CA THR A 106 -6.07 -7.06 -1.87
C THR A 106 -7.55 -7.39 -1.79
N GLU A 107 -7.99 -8.38 -2.55
CA GLU A 107 -9.36 -8.84 -2.53
C GLU A 107 -9.36 -10.36 -2.42
N THR A 108 -9.98 -10.87 -1.35
CA THR A 108 -10.07 -12.30 -1.08
C THR A 108 -11.53 -12.66 -0.86
N ASN A 109 -12.06 -13.58 -1.67
CA ASN A 109 -13.45 -14.03 -1.60
C ASN A 109 -14.48 -12.89 -1.65
N GLY A 110 -14.22 -11.84 -2.44
CA GLY A 110 -15.10 -10.67 -2.56
C GLY A 110 -14.94 -9.64 -1.43
N VAL A 111 -14.09 -9.90 -0.44
CA VAL A 111 -13.79 -8.96 0.65
C VAL A 111 -12.55 -8.17 0.32
N PHE A 112 -12.66 -6.85 0.39
CA PHE A 112 -11.57 -5.92 0.15
C PHE A 112 -10.78 -5.67 1.44
N HIS A 113 -9.46 -5.73 1.36
CA HIS A 113 -8.57 -5.44 2.47
C HIS A 113 -7.56 -4.37 2.03
N CYS A 114 -7.23 -3.45 2.93
CA CYS A 114 -6.23 -2.42 2.67
C CYS A 114 -5.33 -2.24 3.89
N SER A 115 -4.04 -2.12 3.65
CA SER A 115 -3.02 -1.94 4.69
C SER A 115 -2.04 -0.87 4.30
N ALA A 116 -1.64 -0.04 5.26
CA ALA A 116 -0.68 1.02 5.06
C ALA A 116 0.74 0.57 5.40
N TYR A 117 1.66 0.79 4.47
CA TYR A 117 3.06 0.45 4.61
C TYR A 117 3.94 1.65 4.29
N GLN A 118 5.04 1.78 5.04
CA GLN A 118 6.14 2.64 4.69
C GLN A 118 7.27 1.80 4.06
N PRO A 119 7.56 1.96 2.75
CA PRO A 119 8.72 1.33 2.15
C PRO A 119 10.03 1.86 2.76
N THR A 120 10.99 0.98 3.01
CA THR A 120 12.33 1.32 3.51
C THR A 120 13.45 0.83 2.60
N GLY A 121 13.10 0.21 1.47
CA GLY A 121 14.03 -0.14 0.42
C GLY A 121 13.33 -0.55 -0.87
N THR A 122 14.10 -0.68 -1.95
CA THR A 122 13.55 -0.89 -3.30
C THR A 122 12.96 -2.28 -3.54
N GLY A 123 13.37 -3.29 -2.77
CA GLY A 123 13.00 -4.69 -3.03
C GLY A 123 13.58 -5.23 -4.34
N ARG A 124 13.42 -6.54 -4.56
CA ARG A 124 13.86 -7.19 -5.79
C ARG A 124 13.04 -8.46 -6.01
N PHE A 125 12.42 -8.58 -7.18
CA PHE A 125 11.71 -9.79 -7.59
C PHE A 125 12.54 -11.06 -7.32
N PRO A 126 11.94 -12.12 -6.74
CA PRO A 126 10.52 -12.30 -6.42
C PRO A 126 10.12 -11.77 -5.03
N LYS A 127 10.98 -11.00 -4.37
CA LYS A 127 10.70 -10.36 -3.09
C LYS A 127 10.17 -8.94 -3.27
N GLY A 128 9.16 -8.61 -2.48
CA GLY A 128 8.60 -7.29 -2.34
C GLY A 128 9.60 -6.29 -1.80
N ALA A 129 9.16 -5.06 -1.68
CA ALA A 129 9.92 -4.02 -1.00
C ALA A 129 9.95 -4.30 0.52
N PRO A 130 11.11 -4.19 1.18
CA PRO A 130 11.12 -4.12 2.63
C PRO A 130 10.34 -2.87 3.07
N CYS A 131 9.50 -3.05 4.09
CA CYS A 131 8.61 -2.02 4.57
C CYS A 131 8.29 -2.19 6.05
N ILE A 132 7.89 -1.10 6.68
CA ILE A 132 7.28 -1.09 8.01
C ILE A 132 5.77 -1.07 7.80
N ALA A 133 5.02 -2.00 8.39
CA ALA A 133 3.57 -1.90 8.39
C ALA A 133 3.17 -0.88 9.45
N LEU A 134 2.31 0.04 9.06
CA LEU A 134 1.85 1.13 9.90
C LEU A 134 0.49 0.80 10.50
N MET A 135 -0.46 0.36 9.67
CA MET A 135 -1.79 -0.02 10.13
C MET A 135 -2.47 -0.91 9.11
N VAL A 136 -3.36 -1.77 9.60
CA VAL A 136 -4.40 -2.38 8.77
C VAL A 136 -5.59 -1.44 8.82
N LEU A 137 -6.13 -1.05 7.66
CA LEU A 137 -7.30 -0.20 7.61
C LEU A 137 -8.53 -1.10 7.72
N PRO A 138 -9.36 -0.96 8.78
CA PRO A 138 -10.61 -1.69 8.86
C PRO A 138 -11.50 -1.21 7.71
N MET A 139 -11.70 -2.08 6.73
CA MET A 139 -12.69 -1.89 5.68
C MET A 139 -13.78 -2.92 5.92
N GLU A 140 -14.89 -2.48 6.50
CA GLU A 140 -16.13 -3.24 6.46
C GLU A 140 -16.94 -2.73 5.27
N GLY A 141 -17.13 -3.58 4.25
CA GLY A 141 -17.84 -3.19 3.05
C GLY A 141 -17.91 -4.31 2.02
N ASN A 142 -19.00 -4.32 1.25
CA ASN A 142 -19.14 -5.16 0.08
C ASN A 142 -18.63 -4.38 -1.13
N PHE A 143 -17.68 -4.96 -1.88
CA PHE A 143 -17.15 -4.32 -3.09
C PHE A 143 -18.23 -4.14 -4.17
N GLU A 144 -19.28 -4.97 -4.18
CA GLU A 144 -20.43 -4.82 -5.09
C GLU A 144 -21.18 -3.51 -4.92
N ASP A 145 -21.21 -2.98 -3.70
CA ASP A 145 -21.94 -1.75 -3.37
C ASP A 145 -21.05 -0.50 -3.43
N MET A 146 -19.74 -0.67 -3.70
CA MET A 146 -18.70 0.38 -3.62
C MET A 146 -18.74 1.22 -2.34
N SER A 147 -19.36 0.70 -1.29
CA SER A 147 -19.50 1.35 0.01
C SER A 147 -18.47 0.77 0.98
N PHE A 148 -17.63 1.62 1.55
CA PHE A 148 -16.65 1.25 2.56
C PHE A 148 -16.96 2.02 3.84
N ASN A 149 -17.30 1.32 4.91
CA ASN A 149 -17.44 1.92 6.23
C ASN A 149 -16.09 1.81 6.95
N GLY A 150 -15.58 2.94 7.46
CA GLY A 150 -14.50 2.93 8.43
C GLY A 150 -15.03 2.33 9.73
N GLY A 151 -14.41 1.26 10.22
CA GLY A 151 -14.80 0.65 11.49
C GLY A 151 -14.60 1.62 12.65
N ASP A 152 -15.65 1.88 13.41
CA ASP A 152 -15.59 2.51 14.74
C ASP A 152 -15.02 1.48 15.72
N GLU A 153 -13.70 1.41 15.91
CA GLU A 153 -13.08 0.88 17.14
C GLU A 153 -11.56 1.12 17.17
N ASP A 154 -11.03 1.26 18.40
CA ASP A 154 -9.62 1.53 18.70
C ASP A 154 -8.68 0.54 18.00
N ASN A 155 -8.03 1.00 16.94
CA ASN A 155 -7.24 0.17 16.04
C ASN A 155 -5.99 -0.40 16.73
N GLU A 156 -5.87 -1.73 16.80
CA GLU A 156 -4.63 -2.40 17.16
C GLU A 156 -3.55 -2.16 16.10
N LEU A 157 -2.47 -1.49 16.50
CA LEU A 157 -1.26 -1.33 15.69
C LEU A 157 -0.60 -2.70 15.45
N LEU A 158 -0.90 -3.35 14.33
CA LEU A 158 -0.25 -4.61 13.94
C LEU A 158 1.17 -4.33 13.43
N VAL A 159 2.14 -4.35 14.34
CA VAL A 159 3.56 -4.27 14.02
C VAL A 159 4.03 -5.62 13.43
N PRO A 160 4.57 -5.66 12.20
CA PRO A 160 5.05 -6.90 11.61
C PRO A 160 6.29 -7.37 12.36
N ARG A 161 6.23 -8.57 12.95
CA ARG A 161 7.42 -9.22 13.48
C ARG A 161 8.30 -9.65 12.31
N SER A 162 9.48 -9.07 12.27
CA SER A 162 10.57 -9.27 11.31
C SER A 162 10.72 -10.72 10.85
N ASN A 163 11.02 -10.90 9.56
CA ASN A 163 11.40 -12.17 8.93
C ASN A 163 12.36 -12.97 9.83
N ILE A 164 11.86 -14.03 10.47
CA ILE A 164 12.70 -14.96 11.23
C ILE A 164 13.51 -15.77 10.22
N ILE A 165 14.80 -15.48 10.11
CA ILE A 165 15.75 -16.40 9.47
C ILE A 165 16.10 -17.45 10.52
N VAL A 166 15.52 -18.64 10.39
CA VAL A 166 15.95 -19.81 11.16
C VAL A 166 17.24 -20.33 10.54
N GLN A 167 18.36 -20.11 11.22
CA GLN A 167 19.64 -20.71 10.85
C GLN A 167 19.80 -22.01 11.65
N GLU A 168 19.56 -23.16 11.01
CA GLU A 168 19.89 -24.45 11.61
C GLU A 168 21.42 -24.58 11.74
N ARG A 169 21.92 -24.76 12.97
CA ARG A 169 23.32 -25.12 13.20
C ARG A 169 23.56 -26.52 12.64
N LYS A 170 24.46 -26.65 11.66
CA LYS A 170 25.09 -27.94 11.34
C LYS A 170 25.70 -28.49 12.63
N LYS A 171 25.30 -29.70 13.01
CA LYS A 171 26.01 -30.48 14.03
C LYS A 171 27.42 -30.74 13.52
N GLU A 172 28.41 -30.07 14.10
CA GLU A 172 29.79 -30.54 14.03
C GLU A 172 29.89 -31.76 14.95
N THR A 173 29.98 -32.93 14.34
CA THR A 173 30.38 -34.16 15.02
C THR A 173 31.87 -34.04 15.32
N VAL A 174 32.21 -33.75 16.57
CA VAL A 174 33.58 -33.93 17.08
C VAL A 174 33.72 -35.40 17.46
N GLN A 175 34.67 -36.11 16.84
CA GLN A 175 35.17 -37.41 17.31
C GLN A 175 36.22 -37.19 18.40
#